data_AF-A0A7M1AXC1-F1
#
_entry.id   AF-A0A7M1AXC1-F1
#
_cell.length_a   1.000
_cell.length_b   1.000
_cell.length_c   1.000
_cell.angle_alpha   90.00
_cell.angle_beta   90.00
_cell.angle_gamma   90.00
#
_symmetry.space_group_name_H-M   'P 1'
#
loop_
_entity.id
_entity.type
_entity.pdbx_description
1 polymer ?
#
loop_
_entity_poly.entity_id
_entity_poly.type
_entity_poly.pdbx_seq_one_letter_code
_entity_poly.pdbx_strand_id
1 'polypeptide(L)'
;MEALLGAMAIFFVINLIITILFLLSQSSFAKAMTTSNPMNNTSGVWIWTQLIPFWSLVAIPVTLLKLNTQFQAFVAEKNLSFTEIKMYSNVWGWIWYGGTIASIFVPVLWVIALVGLIGFWVHISNVKKSILISGVSTSVNTSAAEPAPATVTATQE
;
A
#
# COMPACT_ATOMS: atom_id res chain seq x y z
N MET A 1 36.01 9.72 -18.03
CA MET A 1 34.69 9.42 -18.64
C MET A 1 34.11 8.15 -18.02
N GLU A 2 34.85 7.04 -18.02
CA GLU A 2 34.45 5.76 -17.37
C GLU A 2 34.04 5.90 -15.88
N ALA A 3 34.83 6.61 -15.06
CA ALA A 3 34.52 6.78 -13.63
C ALA A 3 33.22 7.58 -13.39
N LEU A 4 32.89 8.53 -14.28
CA LEU A 4 31.66 9.32 -14.20
C LEU A 4 30.45 8.47 -14.60
N LEU A 5 30.57 7.69 -15.68
CA LEU A 5 29.53 6.75 -16.11
C LEU A 5 29.26 5.68 -15.05
N GLY A 6 30.33 5.15 -14.43
CA GLY A 6 30.22 4.21 -13.31
C GLY A 6 29.48 4.80 -12.12
N ALA A 7 29.81 6.03 -11.71
CA ALA A 7 29.12 6.72 -10.61
C ALA A 7 27.64 6.99 -10.92
N MET A 8 27.32 7.40 -12.15
CA MET A 8 25.93 7.62 -12.59
C MET A 8 25.12 6.33 -12.61
N ALA A 9 25.72 5.22 -13.08
CA ALA A 9 25.08 3.91 -13.07
C ALA A 9 24.78 3.44 -11.63
N ILE A 10 25.74 3.60 -10.71
CA ILE A 10 25.55 3.27 -9.29
C ILE A 10 24.41 4.11 -8.70
N PHE A 11 24.40 5.42 -8.94
CA PHE A 11 23.34 6.30 -8.47
C PHE A 11 21.96 5.88 -9.00
N PHE A 12 21.87 5.55 -10.29
CA PHE A 12 20.64 5.05 -10.90
C PHE A 12 20.16 3.75 -10.25
N VAL A 13 21.05 2.77 -10.05
CA VAL A 13 20.73 1.49 -9.42
C VAL A 13 20.24 1.68 -7.98
N ILE A 14 20.90 2.54 -7.19
CA ILE A 14 20.47 2.85 -5.83
C ILE A 14 19.06 3.46 -5.81
N ASN A 15 18.78 4.43 -6.69
CA ASN A 15 17.45 5.03 -6.78
C ASN A 15 16.38 4.03 -7.21
N LEU A 16 16.71 3.13 -8.14
CA LEU A 16 15.81 2.06 -8.57
C LEU A 16 15.48 1.11 -7.41
N ILE A 17 16.48 0.70 -6.63
CA ILE A 17 16.30 -0.16 -5.45
C ILE A 17 15.39 0.53 -4.41
N ILE A 18 15.66 1.78 -4.08
CA ILE A 18 14.84 2.56 -3.13
C ILE A 18 13.38 2.61 -3.60
N THR A 19 13.16 2.87 -4.89
CA THR A 19 11.83 2.92 -5.49
C THR A 19 11.12 1.56 -5.38
N ILE A 20 11.80 0.47 -5.71
CA ILE A 20 11.24 -0.89 -5.61
C ILE A 20 10.86 -1.23 -4.16
N LEU A 21 11.74 -0.93 -3.19
CA LEU A 21 11.46 -1.16 -1.77
C LEU A 21 10.25 -0.37 -1.27
N PHE A 22 10.10 0.87 -1.74
CA PHE A 22 8.95 1.70 -1.44
C PHE A 22 7.64 1.13 -2.02
N LEU A 23 7.65 0.67 -3.28
CA LEU A 23 6.49 0.02 -3.89
C LEU A 23 6.12 -1.31 -3.23
N LEU A 24 7.12 -2.07 -2.76
CA LEU A 24 6.89 -3.26 -1.93
C LEU A 24 6.21 -2.90 -0.61
N SER A 25 6.59 -1.78 0.02
CA SER A 25 5.94 -1.28 1.23
C SER A 25 4.46 -0.94 0.98
N GLN A 26 4.15 -0.22 -0.10
CA GLN A 26 2.76 0.06 -0.51
C GLN A 26 1.97 -1.22 -0.78
N SER A 27 2.56 -2.17 -1.52
CA SER A 27 1.93 -3.46 -1.84
C SER A 27 1.63 -4.26 -0.57
N SER A 28 2.56 -4.28 0.38
CA SER A 28 2.39 -4.96 1.66
C SER A 28 1.32 -4.28 2.52
N PHE A 29 1.25 -2.95 2.49
CA PHE A 29 0.20 -2.20 3.17
C PHE A 29 -1.19 -2.48 2.57
N ALA A 30 -1.33 -2.43 1.24
CA ALA A 30 -2.57 -2.78 0.55
C ALA A 30 -3.04 -4.21 0.90
N LYS A 31 -2.12 -5.18 0.94
CA LYS A 31 -2.45 -6.55 1.35
C LYS A 31 -2.91 -6.66 2.80
N ALA A 32 -2.32 -5.88 3.70
CA ALA A 32 -2.72 -5.87 5.12
C ALA A 32 -4.14 -5.33 5.35
N MET A 33 -4.67 -4.56 4.40
CA MET A 33 -6.02 -3.98 4.44
C MET A 33 -6.98 -4.67 3.46
N THR A 34 -6.73 -5.92 3.09
CA THR A 34 -7.60 -6.64 2.17
C THR A 34 -9.01 -6.71 2.75
N THR A 35 -10.00 -6.23 2.01
CA THR A 35 -11.42 -6.26 2.38
C THR A 35 -12.10 -7.49 1.81
N SER A 36 -13.23 -7.91 2.39
CA SER A 36 -14.06 -8.99 1.85
C SER A 36 -14.64 -8.65 0.47
N ASN A 37 -14.91 -7.37 0.20
CA ASN A 37 -15.30 -6.91 -1.12
C ASN A 37 -14.06 -6.68 -2.01
N PRO A 38 -13.82 -7.50 -3.05
CA PRO A 38 -12.65 -7.37 -3.92
C PRO A 38 -12.66 -6.09 -4.75
N MET A 39 -13.82 -5.45 -4.98
CA MET A 39 -13.90 -4.19 -5.75
C MET A 39 -13.26 -3.01 -5.02
N ASN A 40 -13.17 -3.09 -3.69
CA ASN A 40 -12.55 -2.05 -2.86
C ASN A 40 -11.03 -2.25 -2.68
N ASN A 41 -10.49 -3.38 -3.14
CA ASN A 41 -9.06 -3.68 -3.01
C ASN A 41 -8.24 -2.90 -4.06
N THR A 42 -7.11 -2.36 -3.62
CA THR A 42 -6.14 -1.74 -4.52
C THR A 42 -5.46 -2.83 -5.33
N SER A 43 -5.68 -2.84 -6.65
CA SER A 43 -4.94 -3.74 -7.53
C SER A 43 -3.45 -3.43 -7.51
N GLY A 44 -2.63 -4.46 -7.35
CA GLY A 44 -1.17 -4.34 -7.38
C GLY A 44 -0.64 -3.72 -8.67
N VAL A 45 -1.38 -3.82 -9.78
CA VAL A 45 -1.02 -3.20 -11.05
C VAL A 45 -0.84 -1.69 -10.91
N TRP A 46 -1.70 -1.00 -10.15
CA TRP A 46 -1.58 0.44 -9.94
C TRP A 46 -0.32 0.82 -9.16
N ILE A 47 0.10 -0.04 -8.21
CA ILE A 47 1.32 0.17 -7.42
C ILE A 47 2.56 -0.04 -8.30
N TRP A 48 2.64 -1.15 -9.03
CA TRP A 48 3.82 -1.51 -9.81
C TRP A 48 4.02 -0.67 -11.07
N THR A 49 2.94 -0.20 -11.69
CA THR A 49 3.03 0.64 -12.89
C THR A 49 3.58 2.05 -12.61
N GLN A 50 3.77 2.44 -11.34
CA GLN A 50 4.50 3.66 -10.96
C GLN A 50 5.97 3.65 -11.40
N LEU A 51 6.57 2.48 -11.69
CA LEU A 51 7.93 2.38 -12.22
C LEU A 51 8.09 2.97 -13.63
N ILE A 52 7.00 3.06 -14.39
CA ILE A 52 7.02 3.60 -15.74
C ILE A 52 7.01 5.14 -15.65
N PRO A 53 8.08 5.85 -16.05
CA PRO A 53 8.24 7.27 -15.74
C PRO A 53 7.07 8.16 -16.17
N PHE A 54 6.58 8.01 -17.40
CA PHE A 54 5.43 8.78 -17.90
C PHE A 54 4.10 8.38 -17.24
N TRP A 55 3.95 7.10 -16.89
CA TRP A 55 2.73 6.58 -16.30
C TRP A 55 2.61 6.91 -14.81
N SER A 56 3.74 7.16 -14.14
CA SER A 56 3.79 7.53 -12.72
C SER A 56 2.89 8.73 -12.39
N LEU A 57 2.75 9.69 -13.33
CA LEU A 57 1.88 10.86 -13.19
C LEU A 57 0.41 10.51 -12.97
N VAL A 58 -0.04 9.36 -13.48
CA VAL A 58 -1.42 8.85 -13.33
C VAL A 58 -1.47 7.75 -12.28
N ALA A 59 -0.49 6.85 -12.26
CA ALA A 59 -0.47 5.74 -11.31
C ALA A 59 -0.40 6.18 -9.86
N ILE A 60 0.43 7.20 -9.54
CA ILE A 60 0.56 7.72 -8.17
C ILE A 60 -0.78 8.22 -7.61
N PRO A 61 -1.48 9.19 -8.24
CA PRO A 61 -2.73 9.70 -7.69
C PRO A 61 -3.82 8.62 -7.63
N VAL A 62 -3.89 7.72 -8.61
CA VAL A 62 -4.85 6.60 -8.59
C VAL A 62 -4.54 5.65 -7.42
N THR A 63 -3.29 5.31 -7.17
CA THR A 63 -2.90 4.48 -6.02
C THR A 63 -3.23 5.16 -4.70
N LEU A 64 -2.97 6.46 -4.55
CA LEU A 64 -3.33 7.20 -3.33
C LEU A 64 -4.83 7.16 -3.06
N LEU A 65 -5.65 7.43 -4.08
CA LEU A 65 -7.10 7.39 -3.93
C LEU A 65 -7.59 5.97 -3.59
N LYS A 66 -7.10 4.95 -4.29
CA LYS A 66 -7.48 3.54 -4.04
C LYS A 66 -7.06 3.06 -2.65
N LEU A 67 -5.84 3.37 -2.20
CA LEU A 67 -5.39 3.02 -0.85
C LEU A 67 -6.26 3.67 0.23
N ASN A 68 -6.65 4.93 0.04
CA ASN A 68 -7.53 5.61 0.98
C ASN A 68 -8.92 4.99 1.01
N THR A 69 -9.52 4.72 -0.15
CA THR A 69 -10.82 4.05 -0.22
C THR A 69 -10.76 2.66 0.42
N GLN A 70 -9.71 1.88 0.14
CA GLN A 70 -9.52 0.57 0.73
C GLN A 70 -9.36 0.65 2.26
N PHE A 71 -8.59 1.61 2.77
CA PHE A 71 -8.45 1.82 4.21
C PHE A 71 -9.79 2.15 4.86
N GLN A 72 -10.57 3.10 4.30
CA GLN A 72 -11.88 3.47 4.87
C GLN A 72 -12.85 2.29 4.85
N ALA A 73 -12.88 1.51 3.76
CA ALA A 73 -13.69 0.30 3.67
C ALA A 73 -13.25 -0.74 4.71
N PHE A 74 -11.95 -0.94 4.91
CA PHE A 74 -11.40 -1.85 5.91
C PHE A 74 -11.76 -1.44 7.35
N VAL A 75 -11.65 -0.14 7.68
CA VAL A 75 -12.04 0.38 9.00
C VAL A 75 -13.53 0.16 9.26
N ALA A 76 -14.38 0.45 8.27
CA ALA A 76 -15.82 0.23 8.37
C ALA A 76 -16.17 -1.26 8.51
N GLU A 77 -15.55 -2.14 7.71
CA GLU A 77 -15.80 -3.59 7.75
C GLU A 77 -15.38 -4.21 9.08
N LYS A 78 -14.26 -3.75 9.64
CA LYS A 78 -13.71 -4.26 10.89
C LYS A 78 -14.18 -3.50 12.13
N ASN A 79 -15.08 -2.51 11.97
CA ASN A 79 -15.60 -1.65 13.04
C ASN A 79 -14.49 -1.06 13.94
N LEU A 80 -13.37 -0.67 13.35
CA LEU A 80 -12.19 -0.23 14.10
C LEU A 80 -12.35 1.20 14.59
N SER A 81 -11.99 1.44 15.83
CA SER A 81 -11.95 2.79 16.38
C SER A 81 -10.58 3.45 16.13
N PHE A 82 -10.56 4.78 16.04
CA PHE A 82 -9.32 5.57 15.91
C PHE A 82 -8.39 5.47 17.13
N THR A 83 -8.87 4.85 18.22
CA THR A 83 -8.07 4.50 19.39
C THR A 83 -7.23 3.24 19.15
N GLU A 84 -7.65 2.35 18.25
CA GLU A 84 -7.04 1.04 18.00
C GLU A 84 -6.04 1.05 16.84
N ILE A 85 -6.29 1.91 15.84
CA ILE A 85 -5.45 2.04 14.64
C ILE A 85 -5.14 3.50 14.32
N LYS A 86 -3.94 3.74 13.78
CA LYS A 86 -3.58 5.08 13.30
C LYS A 86 -4.37 5.41 12.03
N MET A 87 -4.95 6.60 11.98
CA MET A 87 -5.61 7.13 10.79
C MET A 87 -4.63 7.17 9.60
N TYR A 88 -5.01 6.51 8.52
CA TYR A 88 -4.36 6.70 7.24
C TYR A 88 -4.75 8.07 6.65
N SER A 89 -3.80 8.72 5.99
CA SER A 89 -3.98 10.03 5.38
C SER A 89 -3.07 10.13 4.17
N ASN A 90 -3.62 10.63 3.08
CA ASN A 90 -2.92 10.78 1.81
C ASN A 90 -2.03 12.03 1.74
N VAL A 91 -2.00 12.88 2.77
CA VAL A 91 -1.27 14.16 2.75
C VAL A 91 0.19 13.96 2.32
N TRP A 92 0.89 13.01 2.93
CA TRP A 92 2.28 12.72 2.58
C TRP A 92 2.45 12.20 1.14
N GLY A 93 1.50 11.39 0.68
CA GLY A 93 1.48 10.92 -0.71
C GLY A 93 1.26 12.06 -1.71
N TRP A 94 0.42 13.04 -1.37
CA TRP A 94 0.21 14.24 -2.18
C TRP A 94 1.40 15.19 -2.16
N ILE A 95 2.10 15.33 -1.03
CA ILE A 95 3.37 16.09 -0.97
C ILE A 95 4.41 15.45 -1.89
N TRP A 96 4.52 14.11 -1.85
CA TRP A 96 5.41 13.38 -2.76
C TRP A 96 5.04 13.60 -4.23
N TYR A 97 3.77 13.43 -4.59
CA TYR A 97 3.27 13.62 -5.95
C TYR A 97 3.47 15.05 -6.45
N GLY A 98 3.05 16.04 -5.66
CA GLY A 98 3.18 17.46 -5.98
C GLY A 98 4.64 17.88 -6.12
N GLY A 99 5.52 17.41 -5.22
CA GLY A 99 6.97 17.62 -5.34
C GLY A 99 7.54 17.00 -6.62
N THR A 100 7.09 15.81 -7.00
CA THR A 100 7.53 15.14 -8.23
C THR A 100 7.15 15.96 -9.47
N ILE A 101 5.90 16.42 -9.57
CA ILE A 101 5.45 17.28 -10.67
C ILE A 101 6.20 18.61 -10.68
N ALA A 102 6.32 19.27 -9.53
CA ALA A 102 6.99 20.56 -9.43
C ALA A 102 8.48 20.46 -9.83
N SER A 103 9.13 19.32 -9.54
CA SER A 103 10.53 19.09 -9.91
C SER A 103 10.79 19.00 -11.41
N ILE A 104 9.75 18.71 -12.22
CA ILE A 104 9.84 18.73 -13.69
C ILE A 104 10.12 20.15 -14.19
N PHE A 105 9.54 21.15 -13.54
CA PHE A 105 9.68 22.57 -13.92
C PHE A 105 10.84 23.24 -13.19
N VAL A 106 11.08 22.88 -11.92
CA VAL A 106 12.11 23.47 -11.08
C VAL A 106 12.90 22.35 -10.40
N PRO A 107 14.08 21.97 -10.91
CA PRO A 107 14.84 20.80 -10.42
C PRO A 107 15.12 20.81 -8.91
N VAL A 108 15.30 22.00 -8.32
CA VAL A 108 15.55 22.16 -6.87
C VAL A 108 14.37 21.67 -6.01
N LEU A 109 13.15 21.68 -6.54
CA LEU A 109 11.96 21.20 -5.82
C LEU A 109 11.92 19.67 -5.68
N TRP A 110 12.86 18.94 -6.27
CA TRP A 110 13.03 17.50 -6.05
C TRP A 110 13.22 17.14 -4.57
N VAL A 111 13.81 18.03 -3.77
CA VAL A 111 13.94 17.83 -2.31
C VAL A 111 12.57 17.66 -1.64
N ILE A 112 11.53 18.38 -2.11
CA ILE A 112 10.16 18.24 -1.59
C ILE A 112 9.61 16.86 -1.92
N ALA A 113 9.87 16.35 -3.13
CA ALA A 113 9.47 15.01 -3.54
C ALA A 113 10.11 13.94 -2.62
N LEU A 114 11.39 14.07 -2.30
CA LEU A 114 12.08 13.17 -1.38
C LEU A 114 11.50 13.20 0.03
N VAL A 115 11.25 14.40 0.58
CA VAL A 115 10.62 14.56 1.90
C VAL A 115 9.24 13.92 1.91
N GLY A 116 8.44 14.13 0.86
CA GLY A 116 7.14 13.49 0.69
C GLY A 116 7.24 11.97 0.63
N LEU A 117 8.19 11.42 -0.14
CA LEU A 117 8.38 9.98 -0.29
C LEU A 117 8.74 9.32 1.05
N ILE A 118 9.70 9.90 1.78
CA ILE A 118 10.12 9.39 3.09
C ILE A 118 8.96 9.51 4.09
N GLY A 119 8.29 10.67 4.14
CA GLY A 119 7.16 10.90 5.03
C GLY A 119 6.02 9.91 4.75
N PHE A 120 5.72 9.66 3.48
CA PHE A 120 4.67 8.72 3.08
C PHE A 120 5.06 7.28 3.42
N TRP A 121 6.31 6.88 3.18
CA TRP A 121 6.81 5.56 3.55
C TRP A 121 6.75 5.31 5.06
N VAL A 122 7.18 6.27 5.87
CA VAL A 122 7.08 6.20 7.34
C VAL A 122 5.61 6.12 7.77
N HIS A 123 4.74 6.92 7.16
CA HIS A 123 3.30 6.92 7.47
C HIS A 123 2.65 5.57 7.20
N ILE A 124 2.78 5.01 6.00
CA ILE A 124 2.20 3.69 5.66
C ILE A 124 2.77 2.58 6.54
N SER A 125 4.06 2.66 6.89
CA SER A 125 4.71 1.67 7.76
C SER A 125 4.12 1.72 9.18
N ASN A 126 3.86 2.91 9.70
CA ASN A 126 3.27 3.10 11.02
C ASN A 126 1.80 2.65 11.07
N VAL A 127 1.01 2.98 10.05
CA VAL A 127 -0.39 2.53 9.97
C VAL A 127 -0.44 1.00 9.84
N LYS A 128 0.36 0.41 8.94
CA LYS A 128 0.48 -1.05 8.81
C LYS A 128 0.82 -1.72 10.14
N LYS A 129 1.83 -1.21 10.86
CA LYS A 129 2.20 -1.73 12.18
C LYS A 129 1.02 -1.69 13.16
N SER A 130 0.26 -0.59 13.19
CA SER A 130 -0.93 -0.51 14.07
C SER A 130 -1.99 -1.56 13.72
N ILE A 131 -2.24 -1.82 12.44
CA ILE A 131 -3.17 -2.87 11.99
C ILE A 131 -2.69 -4.25 12.45
N LEU A 132 -1.41 -4.56 12.29
CA LEU A 132 -0.85 -5.85 12.71
C LEU A 132 -0.92 -6.05 14.24
N ILE A 133 -0.61 -5.00 15.01
CA ILE A 133 -0.64 -5.03 16.48
C ILE A 133 -2.06 -5.20 17.00
N SER A 134 -3.06 -4.59 16.32
CA SER A 134 -4.47 -4.73 16.69
C SER A 134 -5.05 -6.14 16.48
N GLY A 135 -4.28 -7.09 15.92
CA GLY A 135 -4.73 -8.47 15.70
C GLY A 135 -5.81 -8.64 14.62
N VAL A 136 -6.22 -7.55 13.98
CA VAL A 136 -7.33 -7.49 13.00
C VAL A 136 -7.02 -8.30 11.74
N SER A 137 -5.74 -8.45 11.41
CA SER A 137 -5.26 -9.25 10.27
C SER A 137 -5.33 -10.77 10.48
N THR A 138 -5.72 -11.26 11.67
CA THR A 138 -5.63 -12.70 12.03
C THR A 138 -6.99 -13.43 12.12
N SER A 139 -8.14 -12.76 11.96
CA SER A 139 -9.45 -13.41 12.17
C SER A 139 -10.06 -14.13 10.95
N VAL A 140 -9.32 -14.31 9.86
CA VAL A 140 -9.87 -14.94 8.63
C VAL A 140 -9.76 -16.49 8.62
N ASN A 141 -9.09 -17.13 9.59
CA ASN A 141 -8.84 -18.58 9.52
C ASN A 141 -9.38 -19.45 10.67
N THR A 142 -10.43 -19.03 11.38
CA THR A 142 -11.06 -19.93 12.39
C THR A 142 -12.58 -19.80 12.43
N SER A 143 -13.24 -20.04 11.29
CA SER A 143 -14.66 -20.37 11.28
C SER A 143 -15.02 -21.19 10.03
N ALA A 144 -14.35 -22.32 9.85
CA ALA A 144 -14.91 -23.46 9.14
C ALA A 144 -15.10 -24.55 10.19
N ALA A 145 -16.10 -24.35 11.05
CA ALA A 145 -16.63 -25.44 11.85
C ALA A 145 -17.32 -26.40 10.88
N GLU A 146 -16.63 -27.51 10.62
CA GLU A 146 -17.16 -28.68 9.93
C GLU A 146 -18.49 -29.10 10.59
N PRO A 147 -19.64 -29.08 9.89
CA PRO A 147 -20.84 -29.66 10.43
C PRO A 147 -20.68 -31.18 10.46
N ALA A 148 -20.86 -31.75 11.66
CA ALA A 148 -20.80 -33.19 11.92
C ALA A 148 -21.63 -34.01 10.90
N PRO A 149 -21.14 -35.19 10.47
CA PRO A 149 -21.89 -36.03 9.54
C PRO A 149 -23.17 -36.54 10.19
N ALA A 150 -24.32 -36.20 9.59
CA ALA A 150 -25.61 -36.71 9.99
C ALA A 150 -25.69 -38.22 9.69
N THR A 151 -25.84 -39.02 10.75
CA THR A 151 -26.19 -40.44 10.68
C THR A 151 -27.54 -40.60 10.02
N VAL A 152 -27.58 -41.12 8.79
CA VAL A 152 -28.82 -41.54 8.13
C VAL A 152 -29.15 -42.96 8.60
N THR A 153 -30.08 -43.06 9.54
CA THR A 153 -30.74 -44.32 9.91
C THR A 153 -31.69 -44.69 8.77
N ALA A 154 -31.35 -45.71 7.98
CA ALA A 154 -32.25 -46.31 7.01
C ALA A 154 -33.25 -47.22 7.76
N THR A 155 -34.51 -46.82 7.81
CA THR A 155 -35.62 -47.66 8.27
C THR A 155 -36.04 -48.60 7.13
N GLN A 156 -36.13 -49.88 7.48
CA GLN A 156 -36.67 -50.97 6.66
C GLN A 156 -38.18 -50.80 6.44
N GLU A 157 -38.64 -50.97 5.21
CA GLU A 157 -39.93 -51.60 4.86
C GLU A 157 -39.76 -52.45 3.60
#